data_AF-A0ABD2ZEB8-F1
#
_entry.id   AF-A0ABD2ZEB8-F1
#
_cell.length_a   1.000
_cell.length_b   1.000
_cell.length_c   1.000
_cell.angle_alpha   90.00
_cell.angle_beta   90.00
_cell.angle_gamma   90.00
#
_symmetry.space_group_name_H-M   'P 1'
#
loop_
_entity.id
_entity.type
_entity.pdbx_description
1 polymer ?
#
loop_
_entity_poly.entity_id
_entity_poly.type
_entity_poly.pdbx_seq_one_letter_code
_entity_poly.pdbx_strand_id
1 'polypeptide(L)'
;MSNGFDSNGLSSGIVLDQTLTIVLEPNIIGTGAMVSSGSKLQPSWSLSSLFGRKVGGRCVLSKSSNVYVQLEQNFVSELKKAGKENEGSHHEIDTSGNFLGDSSFEMSVPPDRQIREVERLDAGSSSILYQFSVENYSDSKPSDLGFRWKLPLVWSCQQAPLSVSRYLMGSGNERGSIAISLKTPRIKISDSSAGESWLRVDIFQVVPWYVKVYCHTLKVFIGEEVQSVSNTVEKIRVLPSEDKVSPGVTELTFRLPCAVRSAALTLEFDKGFCTSMSILQMLIRGLTSPQL
;
A
#
# COMPACT_ATOMS: atom_id res chain seq x y z
N MET A 1 -19.78 5.99 30.20
CA MET A 1 -19.12 5.14 31.21
C MET A 1 -18.23 4.17 30.47
N SER A 2 -16.92 4.30 30.66
CA SER A 2 -15.88 3.54 29.97
C SER A 2 -15.79 2.11 30.52
N ASN A 3 -15.72 1.12 29.63
CA ASN A 3 -15.11 -0.16 29.99
C ASN A 3 -13.68 -0.17 29.45
N GLY A 4 -12.74 -0.24 30.39
CA GLY A 4 -11.31 -0.14 30.19
C GLY A 4 -10.76 -1.29 29.37
N PHE A 5 -9.82 -0.94 28.49
CA PHE A 5 -8.78 -1.86 28.07
C PHE A 5 -7.80 -1.98 29.23
N ASP A 6 -7.82 -3.13 29.90
CA ASP A 6 -6.85 -3.47 30.93
C ASP A 6 -5.43 -3.38 30.35
N SER A 7 -4.69 -2.42 30.88
CA SER A 7 -3.27 -2.20 30.65
C SER A 7 -2.46 -3.25 31.42
N ASN A 8 -2.26 -4.43 30.84
CA ASN A 8 -1.26 -5.37 31.35
C ASN A 8 0.02 -5.30 30.52
N GLY A 9 1.02 -4.60 31.07
CA GLY A 9 2.44 -4.75 30.80
C GLY A 9 2.91 -4.39 29.38
N LEU A 10 3.16 -3.10 29.12
CA LEU A 10 3.98 -2.69 27.97
C LEU A 10 5.41 -3.23 28.15
N SER A 11 5.68 -4.41 27.60
CA SER A 11 7.05 -4.77 27.26
C SER A 11 7.54 -3.77 26.22
N SER A 12 8.44 -2.86 26.59
CA SER A 12 9.16 -2.02 25.65
C SER A 12 9.86 -2.91 24.63
N GLY A 13 9.30 -2.98 23.42
CA GLY A 13 9.83 -3.76 22.32
C GLY A 13 10.25 -2.80 21.22
N ILE A 14 11.46 -2.99 20.70
CA ILE A 14 11.91 -2.28 19.49
C ILE A 14 11.23 -2.98 18.31
N VAL A 15 10.39 -2.25 17.57
CA VAL A 15 9.76 -2.73 16.34
C VAL A 15 10.61 -2.25 15.17
N LEU A 16 11.24 -3.19 14.46
CA LEU A 16 11.90 -2.92 13.18
C LEU A 16 10.90 -3.19 12.07
N ASP A 17 10.45 -2.13 11.40
CA ASP A 17 9.56 -2.23 10.24
C ASP A 17 10.37 -2.01 8.95
N GLN A 18 10.33 -2.99 8.05
CA GLN A 18 11.02 -2.96 6.76
C GLN A 18 10.06 -3.39 5.67
N THR A 19 9.69 -2.45 4.79
CA THR A 19 8.78 -2.70 3.68
C THR A 19 9.57 -2.84 2.38
N LEU A 20 9.45 -4.01 1.73
CA LEU A 20 9.94 -4.25 0.37
C LEU A 20 8.75 -4.51 -0.55
N THR A 21 8.50 -3.60 -1.50
CA THR A 21 7.44 -3.77 -2.51
C THR A 21 8.05 -4.31 -3.80
N ILE A 22 7.61 -5.49 -4.24
CA ILE A 22 8.03 -6.08 -5.52
C ILE A 22 6.80 -6.18 -6.42
N VAL A 23 6.91 -5.63 -7.63
CA VAL A 23 5.89 -5.79 -8.69
C VAL A 23 6.37 -6.90 -9.61
N LEU A 24 5.70 -8.05 -9.57
CA LEU A 24 5.99 -9.17 -10.46
C LEU A 24 5.00 -9.12 -11.62
N GLU A 25 5.52 -8.88 -12.83
CA GLU A 25 4.75 -9.15 -14.05
C GLU A 25 4.96 -10.63 -14.40
N PRO A 26 3.92 -11.47 -14.32
CA PRO A 26 4.09 -12.86 -14.70
C PRO A 26 4.33 -12.96 -16.20
N ASN A 27 5.54 -13.34 -16.58
CA ASN A 27 5.82 -13.80 -17.94
C ASN A 27 5.11 -15.15 -18.12
N ILE A 28 4.06 -15.16 -18.94
CA ILE A 28 3.37 -16.38 -19.34
C ILE A 28 4.32 -17.15 -20.26
N ILE A 29 5.17 -18.00 -19.68
CA ILE A 29 5.88 -19.03 -20.44
C ILE A 29 4.89 -20.17 -20.59
N GLY A 30 4.11 -20.12 -21.67
CA GLY A 30 3.14 -21.15 -22.03
C GLY A 30 2.07 -20.60 -22.96
N THR A 31 2.18 -20.96 -24.23
CA THR A 31 1.22 -20.76 -25.32
C THR A 31 -0.24 -20.88 -24.82
N GLY A 32 -1.01 -19.77 -24.79
CA GLY A 32 -2.44 -19.85 -24.46
C GLY A 32 -3.13 -18.53 -24.11
N ALA A 33 -3.76 -17.92 -25.11
CA ALA A 33 -4.83 -16.92 -25.04
C ALA A 33 -4.58 -15.62 -24.25
N MET A 34 -4.01 -14.63 -24.94
CA MET A 34 -4.27 -13.23 -24.64
C MET A 34 -5.77 -12.96 -24.89
N VAL A 35 -6.57 -12.85 -23.82
CA VAL A 35 -7.98 -12.43 -23.93
C VAL A 35 -7.99 -10.93 -24.16
N SER A 36 -8.76 -10.46 -25.15
CA SER A 36 -8.74 -9.10 -25.73
C SER A 36 -9.01 -7.91 -24.78
N SER A 37 -9.11 -8.13 -23.47
CA SER A 37 -9.41 -7.11 -22.44
C SER A 37 -8.21 -6.74 -21.54
N GLY A 38 -7.02 -7.30 -21.77
CA GLY A 38 -5.84 -7.06 -20.93
C GLY A 38 -5.89 -7.79 -19.58
N SER A 39 -6.80 -8.74 -19.44
CA SER A 39 -6.90 -9.63 -18.29
C SER A 39 -5.96 -10.83 -18.49
N LYS A 40 -5.17 -11.15 -17.45
CA LYS A 40 -4.14 -12.20 -17.49
C LYS A 40 -4.57 -13.39 -16.63
N LEU A 41 -4.24 -14.59 -17.10
CA LEU A 41 -4.35 -15.82 -16.31
C LEU A 41 -3.46 -15.69 -15.08
N GLN A 42 -4.02 -15.91 -13.89
CA GLN A 42 -3.26 -15.85 -12.66
C GLN A 42 -2.32 -17.07 -12.57
N PRO A 43 -1.00 -16.87 -12.43
CA PRO A 43 -0.07 -17.97 -12.28
C PRO A 43 -0.20 -18.57 -10.88
N SER A 44 0.09 -19.88 -10.78
CA SER A 44 0.34 -20.49 -9.48
C SER A 44 1.65 -19.94 -8.95
N TRP A 45 1.76 -19.78 -7.63
CA TRP A 45 2.95 -19.20 -7.01
C TRP A 45 3.30 -19.93 -5.72
N SER A 46 4.57 -19.88 -5.38
CA SER A 46 5.12 -20.27 -4.07
C SER A 46 6.22 -19.30 -3.66
N LEU A 47 6.52 -19.19 -2.37
CA LEU A 47 7.63 -18.35 -1.89
C LEU A 47 8.97 -18.76 -2.53
N SER A 48 9.20 -20.05 -2.75
CA SER A 48 10.37 -20.51 -3.48
C SER A 48 10.41 -20.05 -4.93
N SER A 49 9.27 -20.03 -5.63
CA SER A 49 9.19 -19.54 -7.02
C SER A 49 9.39 -18.03 -7.14
N LEU A 50 8.90 -17.25 -6.18
CA LEU A 50 8.94 -15.79 -6.22
C LEU A 50 10.25 -15.22 -5.68
N PHE A 51 10.83 -15.86 -4.65
CA PHE A 51 11.99 -15.34 -3.91
C PHE A 51 13.18 -16.30 -3.88
N GLY A 52 13.09 -17.47 -4.51
CA GLY A 52 14.17 -18.48 -4.50
C GLY A 52 14.38 -19.16 -3.14
N ARG A 53 13.51 -18.92 -2.15
CA ARG A 53 13.67 -19.42 -0.79
C ARG A 53 12.34 -19.80 -0.14
N LYS A 54 12.41 -20.80 0.75
CA LYS A 54 11.30 -21.25 1.60
C LYS A 54 11.36 -20.57 2.96
N VAL A 55 10.31 -20.68 3.76
CA VAL A 55 10.28 -20.17 5.13
C VAL A 55 11.00 -21.17 6.04
N GLY A 56 12.20 -20.81 6.48
CA GLY A 56 13.06 -21.61 7.36
C GLY A 56 12.80 -21.41 8.86
N GLY A 57 11.73 -20.70 9.25
CA GLY A 57 11.35 -20.50 10.65
C GLY A 57 11.33 -19.05 11.06
N ARG A 58 11.07 -18.82 12.37
CA ARG A 58 10.84 -17.49 12.91
C ARG A 58 12.09 -16.61 12.81
N CYS A 59 11.89 -15.31 12.65
CA CYS A 59 12.97 -14.35 12.82
C CYS A 59 13.45 -14.39 14.28
N VAL A 60 14.76 -14.60 14.48
CA VAL A 60 15.40 -14.79 15.80
C VAL A 60 15.17 -13.59 16.73
N LEU A 61 15.02 -12.40 16.17
CA LEU A 61 14.80 -11.15 16.91
C LEU A 61 13.32 -10.85 17.17
N SER A 62 12.40 -11.63 16.59
CA SER A 62 10.96 -11.41 16.70
C SER A 62 10.32 -12.29 17.77
N LYS A 63 9.33 -11.73 18.49
CA LYS A 63 8.49 -12.53 19.40
C LYS A 63 7.60 -13.52 18.63
N SER A 64 7.12 -13.08 17.47
CA SER A 64 6.33 -13.88 16.55
C SER A 64 6.68 -13.49 15.11
N SER A 65 6.54 -14.45 14.20
CA SER A 65 6.72 -14.25 12.77
C SER A 65 5.50 -14.81 12.07
N ASN A 66 4.83 -13.98 11.26
CA ASN A 66 3.63 -14.34 10.54
C ASN A 66 3.78 -13.97 9.07
N VAL A 67 3.22 -14.79 8.19
CA VAL A 67 3.03 -14.44 6.78
C VAL A 67 1.55 -14.16 6.56
N TYR A 68 1.27 -13.03 5.91
CA TYR A 68 -0.09 -12.64 5.59
C TYR A 68 -0.29 -12.66 4.08
N VAL A 69 -1.39 -13.25 3.62
CA VAL A 69 -1.79 -13.25 2.22
C VAL A 69 -3.17 -12.61 2.12
N GLN A 70 -3.25 -11.49 1.41
CA GLN A 70 -4.49 -10.74 1.23
C GLN A 70 -5.07 -10.98 -0.16
N LEU A 71 -6.34 -11.35 -0.22
CA LEU A 71 -7.14 -11.38 -1.43
C LEU A 71 -8.04 -10.14 -1.47
N GLU A 72 -7.90 -9.32 -2.51
CA GLU A 72 -8.69 -8.10 -2.70
C GLU A 72 -10.18 -8.41 -2.90
N GLN A 73 -11.05 -7.48 -2.50
CA GLN A 73 -12.51 -7.60 -2.64
C GLN A 73 -12.96 -7.95 -4.07
N ASN A 74 -12.41 -7.28 -5.08
CA ASN A 74 -12.76 -7.56 -6.49
C ASN A 74 -12.30 -8.97 -6.91
N PHE A 75 -11.13 -9.40 -6.44
CA PHE A 75 -10.63 -10.75 -6.70
C PHE A 75 -11.53 -11.83 -6.10
N VAL A 76 -11.94 -11.63 -4.84
CA VAL A 76 -12.89 -12.50 -4.14
C VAL A 76 -14.23 -12.55 -4.88
N SER A 77 -14.66 -11.44 -5.48
CA SER A 77 -15.89 -11.42 -6.27
C SER A 77 -15.81 -12.24 -7.56
N GLU A 78 -14.68 -12.17 -8.28
CA GLU A 78 -14.45 -12.99 -9.48
C GLU A 78 -14.31 -14.48 -9.14
N LEU A 79 -13.66 -14.80 -8.02
CA LEU A 79 -13.59 -16.18 -7.50
C LEU A 79 -14.99 -16.77 -7.24
N LYS A 80 -15.89 -16.00 -6.63
CA LYS A 80 -17.27 -16.44 -6.39
C LYS A 80 -18.05 -16.65 -7.69
N LYS A 81 -17.80 -15.83 -8.72
CA LYS A 81 -18.44 -16.01 -10.05
C LYS A 81 -17.96 -17.30 -10.71
N ALA A 82 -16.64 -17.50 -10.76
CA ALA A 82 -16.04 -18.70 -11.35
C ALA A 82 -16.46 -20.00 -10.65
N GLY A 83 -16.68 -19.97 -9.33
CA GLY A 83 -17.24 -21.11 -8.59
C GLY A 83 -18.67 -21.47 -9.00
N LYS A 84 -19.53 -20.46 -9.19
CA LYS A 84 -20.95 -20.64 -9.55
C LYS A 84 -21.17 -21.14 -10.98
N GLU A 85 -20.26 -20.85 -11.91
CA GLU A 85 -20.37 -21.32 -13.29
C GLU A 85 -20.10 -22.83 -13.44
N ASN A 86 -19.35 -23.42 -12.49
CA ASN A 86 -19.01 -24.85 -12.51
C ASN A 86 -20.02 -25.73 -11.75
N GLU A 87 -20.83 -25.14 -10.87
CA GLU A 87 -21.94 -25.82 -10.21
C GLU A 87 -23.22 -25.57 -11.00
N GLY A 88 -23.55 -26.51 -11.89
CA GLY A 88 -24.82 -26.50 -12.62
C GLY A 88 -26.02 -26.31 -11.67
N SER A 89 -26.98 -25.53 -12.14
CA SER A 89 -28.29 -25.22 -11.54
C SER A 89 -28.82 -26.23 -10.51
N HIS A 90 -29.37 -25.67 -9.42
CA HIS A 90 -30.22 -26.26 -8.36
C HIS A 90 -29.51 -26.63 -7.04
N HIS A 91 -29.36 -25.66 -6.14
CA HIS A 91 -30.05 -25.59 -4.83
C HIS A 91 -29.54 -24.39 -4.01
N GLU A 92 -30.45 -23.54 -3.52
CA GLU A 92 -30.16 -22.62 -2.41
C GLU A 92 -29.90 -23.46 -1.16
N ILE A 93 -28.65 -23.51 -0.69
CA ILE A 93 -28.33 -23.93 0.69
C ILE A 93 -27.29 -22.97 1.28
N ASP A 94 -27.74 -22.30 2.33
CA ASP A 94 -27.06 -21.85 3.53
C ASP A 94 -25.55 -21.55 3.50
N THR A 95 -25.27 -20.26 3.62
CA THR A 95 -24.34 -19.61 4.55
C THR A 95 -23.75 -20.54 5.64
N SER A 96 -22.72 -21.31 5.31
CA SER A 96 -21.80 -21.86 6.30
C SER A 96 -20.43 -22.11 5.69
N GLY A 97 -19.42 -21.42 6.25
CA GLY A 97 -18.10 -21.98 6.57
C GLY A 97 -17.18 -22.56 5.48
N ASN A 98 -17.58 -22.71 4.22
CA ASN A 98 -16.75 -23.43 3.26
C ASN A 98 -15.68 -22.51 2.66
N PHE A 99 -14.45 -22.99 2.72
CA PHE A 99 -13.26 -22.34 2.17
C PHE A 99 -13.51 -21.97 0.71
N LEU A 100 -13.48 -20.67 0.41
CA LEU A 100 -13.53 -20.15 -0.97
C LEU A 100 -12.42 -20.74 -1.86
N GLY A 101 -11.36 -21.28 -1.25
CA GLY A 101 -10.27 -21.98 -1.94
C GLY A 101 -10.66 -23.32 -2.54
N ASP A 102 -11.51 -24.13 -1.90
CA ASP A 102 -11.56 -25.57 -2.19
C ASP A 102 -11.89 -25.90 -3.67
N SER A 103 -12.71 -25.08 -4.32
CA SER A 103 -13.04 -25.22 -5.74
C SER A 103 -12.09 -24.50 -6.70
N SER A 104 -11.45 -23.40 -6.29
CA SER A 104 -10.72 -22.49 -7.20
C SER A 104 -9.20 -22.64 -7.14
N PHE A 105 -8.64 -22.82 -5.94
CA PHE A 105 -7.19 -22.95 -5.72
C PHE A 105 -6.91 -23.74 -4.45
N GLU A 106 -5.81 -24.46 -4.43
CA GLU A 106 -5.32 -25.09 -3.21
C GLU A 106 -4.14 -24.31 -2.65
N MET A 107 -4.05 -24.23 -1.33
CA MET A 107 -2.88 -23.71 -0.64
C MET A 107 -1.95 -24.87 -0.28
N SER A 108 -0.64 -24.64 -0.33
CA SER A 108 0.36 -25.65 0.04
C SER A 108 0.26 -26.08 1.51
N VAL A 109 -0.25 -25.19 2.38
CA VAL A 109 -0.55 -25.44 3.80
C VAL A 109 -1.86 -24.72 4.17
N PRO A 110 -2.68 -25.25 5.10
CA PRO A 110 -3.86 -24.54 5.58
C PRO A 110 -3.46 -23.29 6.39
N PRO A 111 -4.23 -22.18 6.31
CA PRO A 111 -3.99 -20.99 7.11
C PRO A 111 -4.36 -21.21 8.58
N ASP A 112 -3.59 -20.64 9.49
CA ASP A 112 -3.88 -20.67 10.94
C ASP A 112 -5.10 -19.82 11.29
N ARG A 113 -5.28 -18.70 10.58
CA ARG A 113 -6.45 -17.82 10.73
C ARG A 113 -6.89 -17.23 9.40
N GLN A 114 -8.20 -17.03 9.27
CA GLN A 114 -8.81 -16.27 8.19
C GLN A 114 -9.54 -15.07 8.80
N ILE A 115 -9.18 -13.88 8.33
CA ILE A 115 -9.78 -12.62 8.77
C ILE A 115 -10.52 -12.02 7.57
N ARG A 116 -11.75 -11.56 7.79
CA ARG A 116 -12.56 -10.89 6.77
C ARG A 116 -12.74 -9.44 7.15
N GLU A 117 -12.64 -8.56 6.17
CA GLU A 117 -12.91 -7.15 6.37
C GLU A 117 -14.40 -6.94 6.72
N VAL A 118 -14.65 -6.13 7.74
CA VAL A 118 -16.02 -5.83 8.24
C VAL A 118 -16.74 -4.96 7.21
N GLU A 119 -17.87 -5.46 6.72
CA GLU A 119 -18.69 -4.81 5.68
C GLU A 119 -19.13 -3.40 6.12
N ARG A 120 -18.73 -2.38 5.36
CA ARG A 120 -19.39 -1.07 5.40
C ARG A 120 -20.56 -1.10 4.41
N LEU A 121 -21.74 -1.45 4.93
CA LEU A 121 -23.12 -1.22 4.47
C LEU A 121 -23.55 -1.23 2.99
N ASP A 122 -22.69 -1.30 1.97
CA ASP A 122 -23.10 -1.33 0.56
C ASP A 122 -22.43 -2.49 -0.21
N ALA A 123 -23.21 -3.56 -0.38
CA ALA A 123 -23.09 -4.71 -1.29
C ALA A 123 -21.75 -4.94 -2.03
N GLY A 124 -20.87 -5.77 -1.46
CA GLY A 124 -19.69 -6.32 -2.14
C GLY A 124 -19.08 -7.50 -1.40
N SER A 125 -18.24 -8.31 -2.08
CA SER A 125 -17.48 -9.37 -1.40
C SER A 125 -16.39 -8.76 -0.52
N SER A 126 -16.25 -9.15 0.75
CA SER A 126 -15.18 -8.63 1.61
C SER A 126 -13.79 -9.11 1.16
N SER A 127 -12.77 -8.28 1.40
CA SER A 127 -11.38 -8.73 1.29
C SER A 127 -11.09 -9.81 2.34
N ILE A 128 -10.22 -10.75 1.99
CA ILE A 128 -9.90 -11.90 2.84
C ILE A 128 -8.40 -11.86 3.14
N LEU A 129 -8.04 -11.92 4.42
CA LEU A 129 -6.67 -11.99 4.89
C LEU A 129 -6.41 -13.36 5.52
N TYR A 130 -5.49 -14.11 4.94
CA TYR A 130 -5.01 -15.38 5.48
C TYR A 130 -3.73 -15.14 6.29
N GLN A 131 -3.68 -15.68 7.49
CA GLN A 131 -2.51 -15.63 8.36
C GLN A 131 -1.90 -17.02 8.49
N PHE A 132 -0.58 -17.10 8.31
CA PHE A 132 0.23 -18.29 8.53
C PHE A 132 1.28 -17.99 9.60
N SER A 133 1.23 -18.72 10.70
CA SER A 133 2.24 -18.70 11.76
C SER A 133 3.48 -19.43 11.29
N VAL A 134 4.63 -18.81 11.51
CA VAL A 134 5.93 -19.39 11.17
C VAL A 134 6.50 -20.20 12.34
N GLU A 135 5.81 -20.27 13.48
CA GLU A 135 6.28 -20.94 14.69
C GLU A 135 6.59 -22.43 14.49
N ASN A 136 5.84 -23.09 13.61
CA ASN A 136 5.98 -24.53 13.37
C ASN A 136 7.01 -24.89 12.28
N TYR A 137 7.71 -23.89 11.72
CA TYR A 137 8.68 -24.08 10.63
C TYR A 137 10.12 -23.90 11.12
N SER A 138 11.05 -24.62 10.51
CA SER A 138 12.48 -24.57 10.82
C SER A 138 13.32 -24.80 9.56
N ASP A 139 14.63 -24.51 9.61
CA ASP A 139 15.53 -24.78 8.48
C ASP A 139 15.59 -26.27 8.14
N SER A 140 15.38 -27.14 9.14
CA SER A 140 15.28 -28.59 8.97
C SER A 140 13.94 -29.05 8.40
N LYS A 141 12.88 -28.25 8.53
CA LYS A 141 11.54 -28.50 7.99
C LYS A 141 10.94 -27.20 7.45
N PRO A 142 11.48 -26.69 6.32
CA PRO A 142 11.05 -25.41 5.78
C PRO A 142 9.70 -25.54 5.10
N SER A 143 8.88 -24.49 5.18
CA SER A 143 7.56 -24.44 4.53
C SER A 143 7.61 -23.59 3.27
N ASP A 144 7.10 -24.12 2.18
CA ASP A 144 6.94 -23.40 0.93
C ASP A 144 5.49 -22.97 0.77
N LEU A 145 5.17 -21.80 1.32
CA LEU A 145 3.83 -21.27 1.23
C LEU A 145 3.54 -20.89 -0.24
N GLY A 146 2.43 -21.38 -0.76
CA GLY A 146 2.04 -21.13 -2.14
C GLY A 146 0.58 -21.41 -2.41
N PHE A 147 0.13 -20.96 -3.58
CA PHE A 147 -1.20 -21.15 -4.14
C PHE A 147 -1.05 -21.85 -5.48
N ARG A 148 -1.78 -22.96 -5.65
CA ARG A 148 -1.91 -23.67 -6.92
C ARG A 148 -3.33 -23.53 -7.44
N TRP A 149 -3.48 -22.88 -8.59
CA TRP A 149 -4.77 -22.71 -9.25
C TRP A 149 -5.26 -24.05 -9.78
N LYS A 150 -6.51 -24.41 -9.45
CA LYS A 150 -7.19 -25.57 -10.04
C LYS A 150 -7.93 -25.17 -11.32
N LEU A 151 -8.43 -23.94 -11.34
CA LEU A 151 -9.16 -23.36 -12.46
C LEU A 151 -8.44 -22.11 -12.98
N PRO A 152 -8.44 -21.87 -14.30
CA PRO A 152 -7.86 -20.67 -14.88
C PRO A 152 -8.67 -19.44 -14.44
N LEU A 153 -8.09 -18.64 -13.54
CA LEU A 153 -8.72 -17.39 -13.10
C LEU A 153 -8.15 -16.21 -13.89
N VAL A 154 -9.03 -15.50 -14.56
CA VAL A 154 -8.70 -14.30 -15.33
C VAL A 154 -9.00 -13.09 -14.45
N TRP A 155 -7.96 -12.38 -14.04
CA TRP A 155 -8.11 -11.23 -13.15
C TRP A 155 -7.07 -10.15 -13.43
N SER A 156 -7.40 -8.93 -13.03
CA SER A 156 -6.48 -7.79 -12.99
C SER A 156 -6.68 -7.03 -11.68
N CYS A 157 -5.58 -6.69 -11.00
CA CYS A 157 -5.59 -5.80 -9.85
C CYS A 157 -6.36 -4.52 -10.17
N GLN A 158 -7.14 -4.04 -9.21
CA GLN A 158 -7.82 -2.77 -9.36
C GLN A 158 -6.74 -1.70 -9.56
N GLN A 159 -6.67 -1.14 -10.77
CA GLN A 159 -5.72 -0.07 -11.05
C GLN A 159 -5.91 1.02 -10.01
N ALA A 160 -4.81 1.46 -9.42
CA ALA A 160 -4.80 2.57 -8.50
C ALA A 160 -5.58 3.72 -9.15
N PRO A 161 -6.50 4.38 -8.42
CA PRO A 161 -7.35 5.42 -9.00
C PRO A 161 -6.50 6.56 -9.60
N LEU A 162 -5.28 6.75 -9.10
CA LEU A 162 -4.31 7.70 -9.59
C LEU A 162 -2.92 7.06 -9.70
N SER A 163 -2.22 7.36 -10.79
CA SER A 163 -0.77 7.23 -10.92
C SER A 163 -0.11 8.48 -10.37
N VAL A 164 0.87 8.32 -9.49
CA VAL A 164 1.54 9.43 -8.79
C VAL A 164 3.02 9.43 -9.15
N SER A 165 3.54 10.60 -9.48
CA SER A 165 4.98 10.81 -9.69
C SER A 165 5.44 12.03 -8.92
N ARG A 166 6.58 11.93 -8.25
CA ARG A 166 7.16 12.99 -7.44
C ARG A 166 8.49 13.43 -8.02
N TYR A 167 8.70 14.72 -8.07
CA TYR A 167 9.90 15.37 -8.57
C TYR A 167 10.45 16.30 -7.50
N LEU A 168 11.74 16.17 -7.21
CA LEU A 168 12.48 17.13 -6.41
C LEU A 168 13.13 18.13 -7.36
N MET A 169 12.85 19.39 -7.12
CA MET A 169 13.26 20.52 -7.95
C MET A 169 13.90 21.58 -7.05
N GLY A 170 14.61 22.53 -7.65
CA GLY A 170 15.28 23.58 -6.88
C GLY A 170 16.44 24.18 -7.65
N SER A 171 16.98 25.27 -7.12
CA SER A 171 18.16 25.93 -7.68
C SER A 171 19.09 26.37 -6.56
N GLY A 172 20.38 26.07 -6.75
CA GLY A 172 21.40 26.33 -5.76
C GLY A 172 21.14 25.67 -4.41
N ASN A 173 21.77 26.23 -3.40
CA ASN A 173 21.72 25.69 -2.04
C ASN A 173 20.48 26.16 -1.29
N GLU A 174 19.89 27.30 -1.65
CA GLU A 174 18.82 27.93 -0.85
C GLU A 174 17.41 27.50 -1.29
N ARG A 175 17.09 27.49 -2.58
CA ARG A 175 15.72 27.27 -3.05
C ARG A 175 15.43 25.82 -3.41
N GLY A 176 14.30 25.30 -2.94
CA GLY A 176 13.82 23.95 -3.22
C GLY A 176 12.35 23.93 -3.61
N SER A 177 11.94 22.87 -4.28
CA SER A 177 10.55 22.63 -4.65
C SER A 177 10.26 21.13 -4.75
N ILE A 178 9.05 20.73 -4.37
CA ILE A 178 8.51 19.39 -4.59
C ILE A 178 7.34 19.54 -5.56
N ALA A 179 7.45 18.90 -6.73
CA ALA A 179 6.33 18.77 -7.64
C ALA A 179 5.77 17.33 -7.57
N ILE A 180 4.44 17.20 -7.46
CA ILE A 180 3.77 15.90 -7.50
C ILE A 180 2.75 15.94 -8.63
N SER A 181 2.87 15.02 -9.56
CA SER A 181 1.95 14.82 -10.67
C SER A 181 1.06 13.63 -10.37
N LEU A 182 -0.25 13.82 -10.56
CA LEU A 182 -1.31 12.85 -10.40
C LEU A 182 -1.95 12.64 -11.77
N LYS A 183 -2.05 11.40 -12.24
CA LYS A 183 -2.65 11.05 -13.54
C LYS A 183 -3.63 9.92 -13.37
N THR A 184 -4.83 10.06 -13.91
CA THR A 184 -5.85 9.00 -13.89
C THR A 184 -5.55 7.98 -15.00
N PRO A 185 -5.26 6.70 -14.69
CA PRO A 185 -4.79 5.74 -15.69
C PRO A 185 -5.90 5.26 -16.64
N ARG A 186 -7.17 5.30 -16.24
CA ARG A 186 -8.34 4.93 -17.07
C ARG A 186 -9.57 5.75 -16.72
N ILE A 187 -10.39 6.05 -17.73
CA ILE A 187 -11.72 6.64 -17.56
C ILE A 187 -12.65 5.52 -17.06
N LYS A 188 -13.13 5.61 -15.81
CA LYS A 188 -14.32 4.85 -15.42
C LYS A 188 -15.51 5.56 -16.07
N ILE A 189 -15.99 5.05 -17.20
CA ILE A 189 -17.34 5.39 -17.67
C ILE A 189 -18.28 4.61 -16.74
N SER A 190 -18.67 5.23 -15.63
CA SER A 190 -19.86 4.83 -14.90
C SER A 190 -20.95 5.83 -15.21
N ASP A 191 -22.09 5.32 -15.65
CA ASP A 191 -23.28 6.05 -16.03
C ASP A 191 -23.58 7.25 -15.13
N SER A 192 -24.02 8.30 -15.79
CA SER A 192 -24.55 9.54 -15.27
C SER A 192 -25.53 9.31 -14.10
N SER A 193 -25.02 9.34 -12.88
CA SER A 193 -25.79 9.81 -11.73
C SER A 193 -25.32 11.23 -11.45
N ALA A 194 -26.25 12.18 -11.61
CA ALA A 194 -26.03 13.61 -11.51
C ALA A 194 -25.74 14.02 -10.05
N GLY A 195 -24.49 13.83 -9.63
CA GLY A 195 -23.93 14.35 -8.38
C GLY A 195 -22.47 14.72 -8.58
N GLU A 196 -22.02 15.80 -7.93
CA GLU A 196 -20.61 16.22 -7.96
C GLU A 196 -19.73 15.14 -7.28
N SER A 197 -19.15 14.26 -8.09
CA SER A 197 -18.24 13.21 -7.62
C SER A 197 -16.83 13.77 -7.43
N TRP A 198 -16.32 13.69 -6.20
CA TRP A 198 -15.00 14.16 -5.82
C TRP A 198 -14.14 13.03 -5.24
N LEU A 199 -12.85 13.09 -5.53
CA LEU A 199 -11.81 12.19 -5.03
C LEU A 199 -10.98 12.93 -3.98
N ARG A 200 -10.94 12.37 -2.77
CA ARG A 200 -10.05 12.85 -1.71
C ARG A 200 -8.63 12.34 -1.95
N VAL A 201 -7.66 13.24 -1.95
CA VAL A 201 -6.24 12.90 -2.03
C VAL A 201 -5.54 13.42 -0.79
N ASP A 202 -4.92 12.53 -0.03
CA ASP A 202 -4.11 12.87 1.12
C ASP A 202 -2.63 12.66 0.77
N ILE A 203 -1.83 13.70 0.94
CA ILE A 203 -0.39 13.69 0.66
C ILE A 203 0.37 13.94 1.94
N PHE A 204 1.33 13.06 2.18
CA PHE A 204 2.25 13.14 3.30
C PHE A 204 3.66 13.33 2.76
N GLN A 205 4.34 14.40 3.21
CA GLN A 205 5.74 14.67 2.90
C GLN A 205 6.55 14.72 4.19
N VAL A 206 7.70 14.04 4.20
CA VAL A 206 8.63 14.00 5.32
C VAL A 206 9.93 14.65 4.90
N VAL A 207 10.47 15.50 5.77
CA VAL A 207 11.76 16.17 5.61
C VAL A 207 12.64 15.75 6.78
N PRO A 208 13.87 15.26 6.55
CA PRO A 208 14.77 14.86 7.63
C PRO A 208 15.02 15.99 8.64
N TRP A 209 15.21 15.63 9.90
CA TRP A 209 15.32 16.60 11.00
C TRP A 209 16.45 17.63 10.83
N TYR A 210 17.53 17.25 10.16
CA TYR A 210 18.70 18.10 9.90
C TYR A 210 18.50 19.08 8.73
N VAL A 211 17.37 19.00 8.01
CA VAL A 211 17.02 19.96 6.97
C VAL A 211 15.91 20.85 7.52
N LYS A 212 16.21 22.15 7.67
CA LYS A 212 15.19 23.16 7.96
C LYS A 212 14.63 23.65 6.63
N VAL A 213 13.32 23.53 6.46
CA VAL A 213 12.62 24.05 5.28
C VAL A 213 11.54 25.03 5.71
N TYR A 214 11.47 26.15 5.01
CA TYR A 214 10.38 27.10 5.11
C TYR A 214 9.51 26.98 3.86
N CYS A 215 8.43 26.23 3.96
CA CYS A 215 7.46 26.08 2.88
C CYS A 215 6.64 27.36 2.73
N HIS A 216 6.72 28.03 1.57
CA HIS A 216 6.12 29.35 1.39
C HIS A 216 5.09 29.41 0.25
N THR A 217 5.11 28.49 -0.72
CA THR A 217 4.21 28.57 -1.87
C THR A 217 3.70 27.20 -2.27
N LEU A 218 2.37 27.06 -2.28
CA LEU A 218 1.67 25.91 -2.82
C LEU A 218 0.92 26.35 -4.08
N LYS A 219 1.20 25.70 -5.20
CA LYS A 219 0.45 25.85 -6.46
C LYS A 219 -0.24 24.54 -6.77
N VAL A 220 -1.51 24.61 -7.14
CA VAL A 220 -2.29 23.45 -7.55
C VAL A 220 -2.73 23.67 -8.99
N PHE A 221 -2.55 22.64 -9.81
CA PHE A 221 -2.90 22.62 -11.21
C PHE A 221 -3.89 21.48 -11.44
N ILE A 222 -4.99 21.76 -12.10
CA ILE A 222 -5.94 20.75 -12.56
C ILE A 222 -6.00 20.86 -14.09
N GLY A 223 -5.60 19.79 -14.77
CA GLY A 223 -5.28 19.86 -16.20
C GLY A 223 -4.09 20.81 -16.42
N GLU A 224 -4.33 21.89 -17.15
CA GLU A 224 -3.36 22.96 -17.42
C GLU A 224 -3.69 24.27 -16.67
N GLU A 225 -4.79 24.30 -15.92
CA GLU A 225 -5.28 25.50 -15.25
C GLU A 225 -4.79 25.57 -13.79
N VAL A 226 -4.33 26.75 -13.38
CA VAL A 226 -3.97 27.04 -11.99
C VAL A 226 -5.24 27.21 -11.17
N GLN A 227 -5.37 26.42 -10.10
CA GLN A 227 -6.53 26.45 -9.22
C GLN A 227 -6.22 27.22 -7.93
N SER A 228 -7.25 27.90 -7.42
CA SER A 228 -7.15 28.56 -6.11
C SER A 228 -7.04 27.53 -5.01
N VAL A 229 -6.00 27.68 -4.17
CA VAL A 229 -5.76 26.81 -3.00
C VAL A 229 -6.97 26.76 -2.07
N SER A 230 -7.70 27.87 -1.91
CA SER A 230 -8.89 27.95 -1.03
C SER A 230 -10.03 27.01 -1.43
N ASN A 231 -10.12 26.67 -2.72
CA ASN A 231 -11.26 25.93 -3.26
C ASN A 231 -10.96 24.44 -3.40
N THR A 232 -9.69 24.07 -3.50
CA THR A 232 -9.25 22.69 -3.79
C THR A 232 -8.61 22.01 -2.59
N VAL A 233 -8.04 22.76 -1.64
CA VAL A 233 -7.31 22.21 -0.49
C VAL A 233 -8.17 22.27 0.76
N GLU A 234 -8.50 21.11 1.33
CA GLU A 234 -9.30 21.01 2.57
C GLU A 234 -8.44 21.27 3.81
N LYS A 235 -7.20 20.75 3.80
CA LYS A 235 -6.33 20.77 4.97
C LYS A 235 -4.89 20.92 4.55
N ILE A 236 -4.18 21.83 5.22
CA ILE A 236 -2.73 21.95 5.17
C ILE A 236 -2.24 21.89 6.62
N ARG A 237 -1.32 20.97 6.90
CA ARG A 237 -0.63 20.90 8.20
C ARG A 237 0.86 20.81 7.96
N VAL A 238 1.60 21.79 8.46
CA VAL A 238 3.07 21.80 8.40
C VAL A 238 3.58 21.73 9.83
N LEU A 239 4.38 20.72 10.13
CA LEU A 239 5.14 20.60 11.37
C LEU A 239 6.62 20.77 11.03
N PRO A 240 7.31 21.76 11.61
CA PRO A 240 8.74 21.94 11.38
C PRO A 240 9.53 20.78 11.99
N SER A 241 10.75 20.56 11.48
CA SER A 241 11.68 19.61 12.07
C SER A 241 12.23 20.10 13.41
N GLU A 242 12.44 19.17 14.34
CA GLU A 242 13.17 19.40 15.59
C GLU A 242 14.48 18.61 15.59
N ASP A 243 15.57 19.27 15.94
CA ASP A 243 16.91 18.71 15.81
C ASP A 243 17.08 17.43 16.63
N LYS A 244 17.34 16.32 15.95
CA LYS A 244 17.50 14.98 16.54
C LYS A 244 16.28 14.46 17.31
N VAL A 245 15.12 15.13 17.20
CA VAL A 245 13.89 14.75 17.91
C VAL A 245 12.84 14.29 16.90
N SER A 246 12.53 15.10 15.89
CA SER A 246 11.46 14.78 14.94
C SER A 246 11.73 15.32 13.54
N PRO A 247 11.33 14.57 12.48
CA PRO A 247 11.40 15.08 11.13
C PRO A 247 10.35 16.18 10.91
N GLY A 248 10.60 17.04 9.93
CA GLY A 248 9.60 17.96 9.43
C GLY A 248 8.53 17.20 8.65
N VAL A 249 7.27 17.58 8.81
CA VAL A 249 6.13 16.90 8.20
C VAL A 249 5.25 17.91 7.50
N THR A 250 4.76 17.58 6.32
CA THR A 250 3.70 18.31 5.63
C THR A 250 2.59 17.35 5.23
N GLU A 251 1.39 17.55 5.76
CA GLU A 251 0.16 16.87 5.36
C GLU A 251 -0.68 17.82 4.51
N LEU A 252 -1.16 17.35 3.36
CA LEU A 252 -2.03 18.09 2.47
C LEU A 252 -3.22 17.22 2.08
N THR A 253 -4.44 17.73 2.22
CA THR A 253 -5.66 17.06 1.79
C THR A 253 -6.33 17.89 0.70
N PHE A 254 -6.61 17.28 -0.45
CA PHE A 254 -7.21 17.92 -1.61
C PHE A 254 -8.49 17.22 -2.03
N ARG A 255 -9.42 17.98 -2.62
CA ARG A 255 -10.54 17.45 -3.41
C ARG A 255 -10.24 17.60 -4.89
N LEU A 256 -10.15 16.49 -5.61
CA LEU A 256 -10.05 16.48 -7.06
C LEU A 256 -11.38 16.04 -7.66
N PRO A 257 -11.94 16.74 -8.65
CA PRO A 257 -13.11 16.22 -9.37
C PRO A 257 -12.78 14.89 -10.05
N CYS A 258 -13.68 13.91 -9.97
CA CYS A 258 -13.43 12.57 -10.53
C CYS A 258 -13.24 12.55 -12.05
N ALA A 259 -13.71 13.58 -12.76
CA ALA A 259 -13.54 13.73 -14.21
C ALA A 259 -12.13 14.19 -14.62
N VAL A 260 -11.28 14.59 -13.67
CA VAL A 260 -9.93 15.11 -13.96
C VAL A 260 -9.02 13.99 -14.46
N ARG A 261 -8.36 14.25 -15.60
CA ARG A 261 -7.37 13.34 -16.19
C ARG A 261 -5.99 13.48 -15.56
N SER A 262 -5.61 14.70 -15.20
CA SER A 262 -4.32 14.99 -14.58
C SER A 262 -4.43 16.18 -13.62
N ALA A 263 -3.73 16.10 -12.51
CA ALA A 263 -3.50 17.22 -11.60
C ALA A 263 -2.01 17.27 -11.26
N ALA A 264 -1.51 18.46 -10.92
CA ALA A 264 -0.18 18.62 -10.39
C ALA A 264 -0.22 19.57 -9.20
N LEU A 265 0.70 19.38 -8.27
CA LEU A 265 0.93 20.33 -7.20
C LEU A 265 2.41 20.64 -7.12
N THR A 266 2.72 21.87 -6.74
CA THR A 266 4.08 22.33 -6.52
C THR A 266 4.15 23.00 -5.16
N LEU A 267 5.02 22.48 -4.29
CA LEU A 267 5.34 23.07 -3.00
C LEU A 267 6.75 23.65 -3.07
N GLU A 268 6.88 24.97 -3.04
CA GLU A 268 8.14 25.68 -3.01
C GLU A 268 8.53 26.00 -1.55
N PHE A 269 9.83 25.87 -1.26
CA PHE A 269 10.39 26.08 0.05
C PHE A 269 11.81 26.63 -0.01
N ASP A 270 12.20 27.37 1.03
CA ASP A 270 13.58 27.79 1.25
C ASP A 270 14.26 26.91 2.29
N LYS A 271 15.52 26.55 2.04
CA LYS A 271 16.36 25.76 2.94
C LYS A 271 17.06 26.68 3.93
N GLY A 272 16.76 26.50 5.21
CA GLY A 272 17.54 27.10 6.28
C GLY A 272 18.81 26.29 6.49
N PHE A 273 19.96 26.84 6.09
CA PHE A 273 21.25 26.25 6.49
C PHE A 273 21.57 26.66 7.93
N CYS A 274 21.90 25.68 8.76
CA CYS A 274 22.81 25.95 9.86
C CYS A 274 24.22 26.11 9.27
N THR A 275 24.86 27.25 9.52
CA THR A 275 26.22 27.57 9.06
C THR A 275 27.25 26.51 9.46
N SER A 276 28.33 26.39 8.67
CA SER A 276 29.27 25.25 8.64
C SER A 276 29.88 24.80 9.97
N MET A 277 29.87 25.67 11.00
CA MET A 277 30.37 25.33 12.33
C MET A 277 29.53 24.22 13.01
N SER A 278 28.25 24.09 12.65
CA SER A 278 27.35 23.06 13.17
C SER A 278 27.52 21.70 12.46
N ILE A 279 27.73 21.70 11.15
CA ILE A 279 27.88 20.48 10.34
C ILE A 279 29.24 19.81 10.59
N LEU A 280 30.32 20.58 10.74
CA LEU A 280 31.62 20.01 11.09
C LEU A 280 31.60 19.41 12.51
N GLN A 281 30.91 20.07 13.46
CA GLN A 281 30.70 19.50 14.80
C GLN A 281 29.84 18.23 14.77
N MET A 282 28.88 18.12 13.85
CA MET A 282 28.03 16.94 13.67
C MET A 282 28.76 15.76 13.02
N LEU A 283 29.58 16.00 11.99
CA LEU A 283 30.43 14.98 11.37
C LEU A 283 31.50 14.46 12.34
N ILE A 284 32.11 15.37 13.12
CA ILE A 284 33.10 14.99 14.15
C ILE A 284 32.42 14.19 15.27
N ARG A 285 31.23 14.59 15.74
CA ARG A 285 30.51 13.84 16.79
C ARG A 285 29.92 12.51 16.32
N GLY A 286 29.61 12.36 15.04
CA GLY A 286 29.16 11.09 14.45
C GLY A 286 30.29 10.06 14.31
N LEU A 287 31.54 10.50 14.16
CA LEU A 287 32.72 9.64 14.10
C LEU A 287 33.28 9.24 15.49
N THR A 288 32.82 9.88 16.57
CA THR A 288 33.32 9.63 17.93
C THR A 288 32.33 8.93 18.85
N SER A 289 31.34 8.18 18.32
CA SER A 289 30.54 7.29 19.19
C SER A 289 31.22 5.91 19.26
N PRO A 290 31.93 5.56 20.34
CA PRO A 290 32.29 4.18 20.56
C PRO A 290 31.01 3.39 20.81
N GLN A 291 30.89 2.27 20.10
CA GLN A 291 29.97 1.19 20.43
C GLN A 291 30.18 0.81 21.89
N LEU A 292 29.09 0.86 22.66
CA LEU A 292 28.90 0.14 23.93
C LEU A 292 27.41 -0.21 24.03
#